data_AF-A0A2M9KWM6-F1
#
_entry.id   AF-A0A2M9KWM6-F1
#
_cell.length_a   1.000
_cell.length_b   1.000
_cell.length_c   1.000
_cell.angle_alpha   90.00
_cell.angle_beta   90.00
_cell.angle_gamma   90.00
#
_symmetry.space_group_name_H-M   'P 1'
#
loop_
_entity.id
_entity.type
_entity.pdbx_description
1 polymer ?
#
loop_
_entity_poly.entity_id
_entity_poly.type
_entity_poly.pdbx_seq_one_letter_code
_entity_poly.pdbx_strand_id
1 'polypeptide(L)'
;MTDHRLLPEDRRHRPSTHLAIDDPRAAQSAVFDPALKQFDNAYRAGDPQFTDPDLAAAWYAARRTAMDTVLAAVAASAWADHLVLRGSVVLKAWFGDAAREPGDLDFVVTPADRMLDDPRTGDLFDDLTRAVCATTGPVRFLAEQTATEDIWTYERAPGRRLMLVWTADGLPDGTVQLDFVFNEDLPLPAEPLEVAPGAVLNVAGRELSLAWKLLWLATDRYPQGKDLYDAALLARSTGLRYQVLRDVFVTGEAHYAEEPVGPDSVPSETDWSNFAAEYPQLAGEESDHARHLAEALAPTFAEVPDADRAAWWREGWLGPVRRLHAEQGFAAAQAWLAARQAPLQLAHRLTAEALGPAAPEHLGAAMLDCPAWSWYADQAAGGWLSAETVDAWLRD
;
A
#
# COMPACT_ATOMS: atom_id res chain seq x y z
N MET A 1 -14.35 -15.18 -12.96
CA MET A 1 -15.41 -15.78 -12.13
C MET A 1 -14.77 -16.09 -10.79
N THR A 2 -14.80 -15.13 -9.87
CA THR A 2 -14.04 -15.19 -8.63
C THR A 2 -14.79 -16.08 -7.63
N ASP A 3 -14.06 -17.03 -7.05
CA ASP A 3 -14.62 -18.02 -6.12
C ASP A 3 -15.12 -17.32 -4.84
N HIS A 4 -16.41 -17.49 -4.55
CA HIS A 4 -17.15 -16.80 -3.50
C HIS A 4 -17.28 -17.63 -2.21
N ARG A 5 -16.45 -18.64 -2.00
CA ARG A 5 -16.58 -19.51 -0.82
C ARG A 5 -15.46 -19.24 0.16
N LEU A 6 -15.77 -18.38 1.14
CA LEU A 6 -15.34 -18.41 2.57
C LEU A 6 -15.35 -17.00 3.20
N LEU A 7 -16.44 -16.24 3.06
CA LEU A 7 -16.60 -14.99 3.83
C LEU A 7 -17.97 -14.97 4.53
N PRO A 8 -18.05 -14.70 5.85
CA PRO A 8 -19.29 -14.77 6.63
C PRO A 8 -20.40 -13.82 6.12
N GLU A 9 -21.65 -14.20 6.37
CA GLU A 9 -22.91 -13.59 5.88
C GLU A 9 -23.22 -12.14 6.35
N ASP A 10 -22.29 -11.44 7.02
CA ASP A 10 -22.54 -10.16 7.71
C ASP A 10 -22.12 -8.89 6.92
N ARG A 11 -21.87 -9.01 5.61
CA ARG A 11 -21.43 -7.89 4.74
C ARG A 11 -22.47 -6.79 4.46
N ARG A 12 -23.52 -6.65 5.27
CA ARG A 12 -24.64 -5.72 5.01
C ARG A 12 -24.52 -4.33 5.64
N HIS A 13 -23.37 -3.97 6.23
CA HIS A 13 -23.23 -2.72 6.98
C HIS A 13 -21.98 -1.92 6.60
N ARG A 14 -22.00 -0.60 6.90
CA ARG A 14 -20.86 0.30 6.73
C ARG A 14 -19.65 -0.22 7.55
N PRO A 15 -18.40 0.09 7.13
CA PRO A 15 -17.20 -0.23 7.91
C PRO A 15 -17.31 0.26 9.35
N SER A 16 -16.78 -0.50 10.32
CA SER A 16 -16.77 -0.10 11.74
C SER A 16 -15.98 1.20 11.97
N THR A 17 -15.04 1.48 11.06
CA THR A 17 -14.20 2.69 11.00
C THR A 17 -14.88 3.90 10.36
N HIS A 18 -16.16 3.79 9.96
CA HIS A 18 -16.95 4.95 9.54
C HIS A 18 -17.40 5.76 10.76
N LEU A 19 -16.46 6.52 11.32
CA LEU A 19 -16.67 7.38 12.49
C LEU A 19 -16.82 8.84 12.05
N ALA A 20 -18.06 9.25 11.74
CA ALA A 20 -18.37 10.65 11.46
C ALA A 20 -18.47 11.46 12.77
N ILE A 21 -18.02 12.71 12.70
CA ILE A 21 -18.09 13.68 13.79
C ILE A 21 -19.56 14.07 14.00
N ASP A 22 -20.08 13.79 15.18
CA ASP A 22 -21.43 14.16 15.60
C ASP A 22 -21.43 15.57 16.21
N ASP A 23 -21.13 16.58 15.38
CA ASP A 23 -21.17 17.99 15.77
C ASP A 23 -21.80 18.85 14.66
N PRO A 24 -22.85 19.63 14.93
CA PRO A 24 -23.54 20.43 13.90
C PRO A 24 -22.68 21.54 13.29
N ARG A 25 -21.53 21.86 13.90
CA ARG A 25 -20.55 22.83 13.38
C ARG A 25 -19.63 22.21 12.32
N ALA A 26 -19.57 20.88 12.24
CA ALA A 26 -18.74 20.13 11.30
C ALA A 26 -19.60 19.53 10.18
N ALA A 27 -19.15 19.67 8.93
CA ALA A 27 -19.72 18.95 7.80
C ALA A 27 -18.69 17.95 7.25
N GLN A 28 -19.06 16.68 7.10
CA GLN A 28 -18.19 15.66 6.51
C GLN A 28 -18.89 15.00 5.32
N SER A 29 -18.19 14.95 4.19
CA SER A 29 -18.59 14.16 3.03
C SER A 29 -18.22 12.69 3.24
N ALA A 30 -19.00 11.79 2.65
CA ALA A 30 -18.59 10.40 2.50
C ALA A 30 -17.58 10.32 1.36
N VAL A 31 -16.37 9.84 1.65
CA VAL A 31 -15.27 9.71 0.66
C VAL A 31 -15.07 8.24 0.35
N PHE A 32 -15.11 7.90 -0.93
CA PHE A 32 -14.85 6.53 -1.37
C PHE A 32 -13.43 6.12 -0.98
N ASP A 33 -13.29 4.95 -0.37
CA ASP A 33 -12.01 4.39 0.05
C ASP A 33 -11.82 3.01 -0.60
N PRO A 34 -10.93 2.88 -1.60
CA PRO A 34 -10.64 1.61 -2.25
C PRO A 34 -10.22 0.50 -1.27
N ALA A 35 -9.61 0.83 -0.14
CA ALA A 35 -9.16 -0.15 0.86
C ALA A 35 -10.31 -0.84 1.62
N LEU A 36 -11.55 -0.34 1.44
CA LEU A 36 -12.78 -0.84 2.04
C LEU A 36 -13.70 -1.53 1.01
N LYS A 37 -13.20 -1.86 -0.19
CA LYS A 37 -13.99 -2.49 -1.28
C LYS A 37 -14.64 -3.83 -0.92
N GLN A 38 -14.21 -4.46 0.18
CA GLN A 38 -14.85 -5.63 0.77
C GLN A 38 -16.23 -5.33 1.38
N PHE A 39 -16.61 -4.05 1.50
CA PHE A 39 -17.93 -3.57 1.94
C PHE A 39 -18.73 -2.98 0.77
N ASP A 40 -20.05 -3.19 0.76
CA ASP A 40 -20.96 -2.61 -0.24
C ASP A 40 -20.94 -1.07 -0.22
N ASN A 41 -20.62 -0.47 0.93
CA ASN A 41 -20.49 0.98 1.13
C ASN A 41 -19.06 1.31 1.57
N ALA A 42 -18.10 1.13 0.66
CA ALA A 42 -16.67 1.42 0.84
C ALA A 42 -16.39 2.94 0.98
N TYR A 43 -16.97 3.56 2.01
CA TYR A 43 -16.84 4.99 2.30
C TYR A 43 -16.28 5.19 3.70
N ARG A 44 -15.30 6.08 3.81
CA ARG A 44 -14.86 6.68 5.08
C ARG A 44 -15.46 8.08 5.25
N ALA A 45 -15.42 8.59 6.48
CA ALA A 45 -15.66 10.01 6.71
C ALA A 45 -14.49 10.83 6.12
N GLY A 46 -14.80 11.85 5.33
CA GLY A 46 -13.83 12.84 4.86
C GLY A 46 -13.40 13.79 5.97
N ASP A 47 -12.42 14.65 5.68
CA ASP A 47 -12.02 15.69 6.63
C ASP A 47 -13.17 16.66 6.89
N PRO A 48 -13.38 17.09 8.15
CA PRO A 48 -14.46 18.01 8.46
C PRO A 48 -14.21 19.40 7.87
N GLN A 49 -15.27 19.95 7.29
CA GLN A 49 -15.35 21.32 6.85
C GLN A 49 -16.09 22.14 7.90
N PHE A 50 -15.53 23.31 8.22
CA PHE A 50 -16.10 24.25 9.18
C PHE A 50 -16.40 25.56 8.45
N THR A 51 -17.56 26.15 8.74
CA THR A 51 -17.93 27.47 8.22
C THR A 51 -17.22 28.61 8.95
N ASP A 52 -16.85 28.39 10.21
CA ASP A 52 -16.08 29.32 11.04
C ASP A 52 -14.56 29.10 10.85
N PRO A 53 -13.81 30.08 10.30
CA PRO A 53 -12.38 29.96 10.07
C PRO A 53 -11.55 29.78 11.35
N ASP A 54 -11.96 30.38 12.47
CA ASP A 54 -11.21 30.28 13.73
C ASP A 54 -11.38 28.89 14.34
N LEU A 55 -12.60 28.34 14.27
CA LEU A 55 -12.88 26.95 14.64
C LEU A 55 -12.10 25.98 13.75
N ALA A 56 -12.08 26.22 12.43
CA ALA A 56 -11.32 25.41 11.49
C ALA A 56 -9.84 25.37 11.87
N ALA A 57 -9.22 26.55 12.06
CA ALA A 57 -7.82 26.67 12.40
C ALA A 57 -7.49 25.97 13.74
N ALA A 58 -8.34 26.13 14.76
CA ALA A 58 -8.17 25.48 16.05
C ALA A 58 -8.30 23.94 15.94
N TRP A 59 -9.28 23.44 15.18
CA TRP A 59 -9.47 22.01 14.98
C TRP A 59 -8.29 21.37 14.22
N TYR A 60 -7.82 21.99 13.13
CA TYR A 60 -6.65 21.47 12.40
C TYR A 60 -5.36 21.51 13.24
N ALA A 61 -5.20 22.52 14.11
CA ALA A 61 -4.08 22.54 15.06
C ALA A 61 -4.18 21.43 16.10
N ALA A 62 -5.39 21.14 16.62
CA ALA A 62 -5.63 20.02 17.53
C ALA A 62 -5.37 18.67 16.83
N ARG A 63 -5.82 18.49 15.58
CA ARG A 63 -5.55 17.29 14.78
C ARG A 63 -4.05 17.05 14.59
N ARG A 64 -3.27 18.08 14.25
CA ARG A 64 -1.80 17.96 14.17
C ARG A 64 -1.20 17.53 15.51
N THR A 65 -1.65 18.14 16.60
CA THR A 65 -1.21 17.74 17.95
C THR A 65 -1.56 16.28 18.26
N ALA A 66 -2.74 15.81 17.83
CA ALA A 66 -3.15 14.42 17.96
C ALA A 66 -2.22 13.49 17.17
N MET A 67 -1.92 13.80 15.90
CA MET A 67 -1.00 13.01 15.07
C MET A 67 0.41 12.99 15.66
N ASP A 68 0.95 14.14 16.11
CA ASP A 68 2.25 14.23 16.77
C ASP A 68 2.31 13.36 18.04
N THR A 69 1.23 13.36 18.82
CA THR A 69 1.10 12.54 20.04
C THR A 69 1.14 11.05 19.71
N VAL A 70 0.45 10.63 18.65
CA VAL A 70 0.47 9.23 18.18
C VAL A 70 1.85 8.84 17.69
N LEU A 71 2.50 9.68 16.86
CA LEU A 71 3.85 9.43 16.36
C LEU A 71 4.87 9.32 17.50
N ALA A 72 4.78 10.19 18.51
CA ALA A 72 5.62 10.12 19.70
C ALA A 72 5.38 8.83 20.52
N ALA A 73 4.11 8.41 20.67
CA ALA A 73 3.77 7.16 21.36
C ALA A 73 4.30 5.92 20.60
N VAL A 74 4.18 5.89 19.27
CA VAL A 74 4.74 4.83 18.43
C VAL A 74 6.26 4.80 18.57
N ALA A 75 6.93 5.95 18.48
CA ALA A 75 8.39 6.06 18.60
C ALA A 75 8.92 5.60 19.97
N ALA A 76 8.13 5.79 21.04
CA ALA A 76 8.49 5.34 22.38
C ALA A 76 8.07 3.88 22.67
N SER A 77 7.36 3.22 21.76
CA SER A 77 6.85 1.86 21.95
C SER A 77 7.89 0.79 21.65
N ALA A 78 7.66 -0.43 22.15
CA ALA A 78 8.45 -1.60 21.78
C ALA A 78 8.30 -2.00 20.30
N TRP A 79 7.35 -1.38 19.58
CA TRP A 79 7.05 -1.67 18.18
C TRP A 79 7.78 -0.77 17.20
N ALA A 80 8.49 0.28 17.66
CA ALA A 80 9.16 1.25 16.78
C ALA A 80 10.13 0.59 15.78
N ASP A 81 10.86 -0.44 16.19
CA ASP A 81 11.80 -1.18 15.34
C ASP A 81 11.11 -2.14 14.36
N HIS A 82 9.81 -2.39 14.53
CA HIS A 82 8.98 -3.28 13.72
C HIS A 82 8.04 -2.52 12.78
N LEU A 83 8.14 -1.19 12.73
CA LEU A 83 7.25 -0.32 11.99
C LEU A 83 8.07 0.65 11.14
N VAL A 84 7.80 0.63 9.84
CA VAL A 84 8.38 1.57 8.88
C VAL A 84 7.29 2.50 8.40
N LEU A 85 7.35 3.76 8.83
CA LEU A 85 6.38 4.78 8.46
C LEU A 85 6.60 5.19 6.99
N ARG A 86 5.50 5.41 6.27
CA ARG A 86 5.50 5.91 4.89
C ARG A 86 4.36 6.91 4.69
N GLY A 87 4.13 7.27 3.43
CA GLY A 87 2.97 8.06 3.04
C GLY A 87 3.08 9.53 3.45
N SER A 88 1.94 10.17 3.60
CA SER A 88 1.82 11.63 3.58
C SER A 88 2.52 12.34 4.75
N VAL A 89 2.60 11.72 5.93
CA VAL A 89 3.35 12.27 7.08
C VAL A 89 4.84 12.38 6.79
N VAL A 90 5.44 11.36 6.16
CA VAL A 90 6.86 11.39 5.82
C VAL A 90 7.15 12.48 4.79
N LEU A 91 6.25 12.66 3.82
CA LEU A 91 6.33 13.76 2.85
C LEU A 91 6.24 15.12 3.54
N LYS A 92 5.35 15.29 4.53
CA LYS A 92 5.23 16.52 5.31
C LYS A 92 6.52 16.82 6.08
N ALA A 93 7.16 15.83 6.68
CA ALA A 93 8.43 15.99 7.36
C ALA A 93 9.57 16.43 6.41
N TRP A 94 9.58 15.98 5.16
CA TRP A 94 10.58 16.38 4.18
C TRP A 94 10.33 17.74 3.52
N PHE A 95 9.07 18.07 3.23
CA PHE A 95 8.73 19.18 2.33
C PHE A 95 7.94 20.31 3.01
N GLY A 96 7.54 20.16 4.27
CA GLY A 96 6.80 21.18 5.01
C GLY A 96 5.55 21.63 4.25
N ASP A 97 5.44 22.93 4.00
CA ASP A 97 4.26 23.53 3.35
C ASP A 97 4.09 23.15 1.87
N ALA A 98 5.15 22.62 1.23
CA ALA A 98 5.04 22.10 -0.13
C ALA A 98 4.38 20.71 -0.18
N ALA A 99 4.28 20.00 0.93
CA ALA A 99 3.47 18.79 1.02
C ALA A 99 2.06 19.13 1.51
N ARG A 100 1.08 18.39 0.99
CA ARG A 100 -0.29 18.41 1.50
C ARG A 100 -0.33 17.99 2.98
N GLU A 101 -1.38 18.41 3.67
CA GLU A 101 -1.60 17.96 5.04
C GLU A 101 -1.80 16.43 5.06
N PRO A 102 -1.20 15.71 6.02
CA PRO A 102 -1.36 14.27 6.11
C PRO A 102 -2.79 13.85 6.47
N GLY A 103 -3.28 12.77 5.86
CA GLY A 103 -4.62 12.21 6.11
C GLY A 103 -4.64 11.13 7.20
N ASP A 104 -3.58 10.35 7.24
CA ASP A 104 -3.43 9.08 7.93
C ASP A 104 -1.95 8.80 8.26
N LEU A 105 -1.69 7.78 9.07
CA LEU A 105 -0.36 7.24 9.34
C LEU A 105 -0.24 5.86 8.68
N ASP A 106 0.60 5.73 7.66
CA ASP A 106 0.82 4.46 6.95
C ASP A 106 2.08 3.76 7.46
N PHE A 107 1.96 2.50 7.88
CA PHE A 107 3.08 1.68 8.33
C PHE A 107 3.20 0.40 7.52
N VAL A 108 4.44 0.06 7.15
CA VAL A 108 4.82 -1.29 6.76
C VAL A 108 5.32 -2.02 8.02
N VAL A 109 4.73 -3.18 8.30
CA VAL A 109 5.11 -4.02 9.43
C VAL A 109 6.30 -4.91 9.04
N THR A 110 7.36 -4.87 9.85
CA THR A 110 8.60 -5.61 9.60
C THR A 110 8.95 -6.57 10.75
N PRO A 111 9.61 -7.71 10.45
CA PRO A 111 9.95 -8.24 9.13
C PRO A 111 8.71 -8.71 8.32
N ALA A 112 8.87 -8.83 6.99
CA ALA A 112 7.78 -9.14 6.06
C ALA A 112 7.18 -10.55 6.22
N ASP A 113 7.83 -11.46 6.97
CA ASP A 113 7.28 -12.77 7.32
C ASP A 113 6.29 -12.72 8.51
N ARG A 114 6.10 -11.54 9.11
CA ARG A 114 5.08 -11.33 10.14
C ARG A 114 3.70 -11.23 9.51
N MET A 115 2.85 -12.18 9.88
CA MET A 115 1.49 -12.30 9.38
C MET A 115 0.48 -11.49 10.22
N LEU A 116 -0.61 -11.08 9.56
CA LEU A 116 -1.75 -10.41 10.21
C LEU A 116 -2.35 -11.24 11.35
N ASP A 117 -2.44 -12.56 11.14
CA ASP A 117 -3.06 -13.51 12.07
C ASP A 117 -2.11 -14.03 13.16
N ASP A 118 -0.87 -13.52 13.24
CA ASP A 118 0.05 -13.84 14.34
C ASP A 118 -0.54 -13.29 15.66
N PRO A 119 -0.66 -14.10 16.74
CA PRO A 119 -1.09 -13.60 18.05
C PRO A 119 -0.31 -12.37 18.54
N ARG A 120 0.98 -12.26 18.19
CA ARG A 120 1.84 -11.11 18.51
C ARG A 120 1.41 -9.83 17.79
N THR A 121 0.63 -9.92 16.72
CA THR A 121 0.07 -8.77 16.00
C THR A 121 -1.16 -8.22 16.73
N GLY A 122 -1.86 -9.03 17.54
CA GLY A 122 -2.92 -8.54 18.44
C GLY A 122 -2.39 -7.57 19.48
N ASP A 123 -1.27 -7.91 20.12
CA ASP A 123 -0.62 -7.09 21.15
C ASP A 123 -0.22 -5.69 20.63
N LEU A 124 0.13 -5.57 19.34
CA LEU A 124 0.49 -4.30 18.71
C LEU A 124 -0.60 -3.23 18.86
N PHE A 125 -1.84 -3.54 18.51
CA PHE A 125 -2.93 -2.55 18.50
C PHE A 125 -3.34 -2.17 19.91
N ASP A 126 -3.40 -3.14 20.82
CA ASP A 126 -3.73 -2.92 22.23
C ASP A 126 -2.65 -2.09 22.93
N ASP A 127 -1.38 -2.38 22.67
CA ASP A 127 -0.25 -1.66 23.24
C ASP A 127 -0.17 -0.22 22.74
N LEU A 128 -0.36 0.00 21.43
CA LEU A 128 -0.37 1.35 20.84
C LEU A 128 -1.56 2.17 21.36
N THR A 129 -2.76 1.59 21.39
CA THR A 129 -3.94 2.25 21.95
C THR A 129 -3.70 2.66 23.40
N ARG A 130 -3.14 1.76 24.21
CA ARG A 130 -2.81 2.02 25.62
C ARG A 130 -1.74 3.11 25.76
N ALA A 131 -0.68 3.06 24.96
CA ALA A 131 0.41 4.04 24.99
C ALA A 131 -0.10 5.44 24.64
N VAL A 132 -0.91 5.56 23.58
CA VAL A 132 -1.50 6.84 23.16
C VAL A 132 -2.49 7.37 24.21
N CYS A 133 -3.36 6.52 24.75
CA CYS A 133 -4.35 6.96 25.75
C CYS A 133 -3.72 7.33 27.10
N ALA A 134 -2.50 6.86 27.39
CA ALA A 134 -1.75 7.26 28.57
C ALA A 134 -1.11 8.66 28.46
N THR A 135 -1.09 9.25 27.26
CA THR A 135 -0.54 10.60 27.06
C THR A 135 -1.44 11.68 27.67
N THR A 136 -0.82 12.77 28.10
CA THR A 136 -1.52 13.93 28.66
C THR A 136 -1.22 15.16 27.81
N GLY A 137 -2.23 15.96 27.52
CA GLY A 137 -2.07 17.15 26.70
C GLY A 137 -3.38 17.87 26.40
N PRO A 138 -3.37 18.82 25.47
CA PRO A 138 -4.57 19.54 25.03
C PRO A 138 -5.55 18.64 24.26
N VAL A 139 -5.08 17.49 23.78
CA VAL A 139 -5.87 16.44 23.13
C VAL A 139 -5.90 15.21 24.04
N ARG A 140 -7.07 14.59 24.18
CA ARG A 140 -7.26 13.35 24.95
C ARG A 140 -7.83 12.27 24.04
N PHE A 141 -7.21 11.09 24.04
CA PHE A 141 -7.68 9.93 23.29
C PHE A 141 -8.66 9.06 24.09
N LEU A 142 -9.64 8.48 23.40
CA LEU A 142 -10.72 7.70 23.98
C LEU A 142 -10.57 6.21 23.63
N ALA A 143 -9.92 5.44 24.49
CA ALA A 143 -9.67 4.01 24.27
C ALA A 143 -10.94 3.23 23.92
N GLU A 144 -12.03 3.45 24.66
CA GLU A 144 -13.32 2.75 24.48
C GLU A 144 -14.05 3.08 23.16
N GLN A 145 -13.59 4.11 22.43
CA GLN A 145 -14.14 4.49 21.12
C GLN A 145 -13.19 4.13 19.96
N THR A 146 -12.09 3.43 20.26
CA THR A 146 -11.14 2.96 19.25
C THR A 146 -11.76 1.83 18.44
N ALA A 147 -11.56 1.86 17.12
CA ALA A 147 -12.05 0.83 16.22
C ALA A 147 -10.91 0.24 15.39
N THR A 148 -10.98 -1.06 15.09
CA THR A 148 -10.07 -1.75 14.18
C THR A 148 -10.84 -2.41 13.05
N GLU A 149 -10.29 -2.38 11.83
CA GLU A 149 -10.91 -3.00 10.66
C GLU A 149 -9.84 -3.66 9.80
N ASP A 150 -10.13 -4.87 9.30
CA ASP A 150 -9.27 -5.50 8.31
C ASP A 150 -9.47 -4.81 6.96
N ILE A 151 -8.37 -4.39 6.35
CA ILE A 151 -8.36 -3.64 5.09
C ILE A 151 -7.52 -4.36 4.04
N TRP A 152 -7.82 -4.07 2.77
CA TRP A 152 -6.97 -4.46 1.66
C TRP A 152 -6.26 -3.23 1.12
N THR A 153 -5.05 -2.98 1.60
CA THR A 153 -4.30 -1.78 1.23
C THR A 153 -3.94 -1.85 -0.25
N TYR A 154 -4.51 -0.90 -1.01
CA TYR A 154 -4.43 -0.81 -2.47
C TYR A 154 -4.75 -2.12 -3.20
N GLU A 155 -5.75 -2.89 -2.70
CA GLU A 155 -6.21 -4.15 -3.29
C GLU A 155 -5.17 -5.29 -3.35
N ARG A 156 -4.01 -5.12 -2.70
CA ARG A 156 -2.85 -6.01 -2.89
C ARG A 156 -2.39 -6.70 -1.63
N ALA A 157 -2.26 -5.93 -0.55
CA ALA A 157 -1.66 -6.42 0.67
C ALA A 157 -2.70 -6.50 1.80
N PRO A 158 -2.64 -7.57 2.61
CA PRO A 158 -3.45 -7.63 3.82
C PRO A 158 -3.00 -6.52 4.77
N GLY A 159 -3.96 -5.77 5.28
CA GLY A 159 -3.70 -4.72 6.23
C GLY A 159 -4.71 -4.69 7.36
N ARG A 160 -4.41 -3.89 8.38
CA ARG A 160 -5.34 -3.56 9.45
C ARG A 160 -5.30 -2.09 9.73
N ARG A 161 -6.48 -1.48 9.80
CA ARG A 161 -6.69 -0.08 10.17
C ARG A 161 -7.01 0.01 11.65
N LEU A 162 -6.39 0.97 12.33
CA LEU A 162 -6.69 1.40 13.69
C LEU A 162 -7.17 2.85 13.65
N MET A 163 -8.36 3.11 14.19
CA MET A 163 -8.95 4.44 14.32
C MET A 163 -8.93 4.87 15.78
N LEU A 164 -8.13 5.87 16.11
CA LEU A 164 -8.05 6.45 17.45
C LEU A 164 -8.89 7.72 17.51
N VAL A 165 -9.92 7.74 18.35
CA VAL A 165 -10.77 8.92 18.57
C VAL A 165 -10.13 9.84 19.60
N TRP A 166 -10.16 11.14 19.34
CA TRP A 166 -9.65 12.16 20.23
C TRP A 166 -10.64 13.30 20.46
N THR A 167 -10.50 13.95 21.61
CA THR A 167 -11.29 15.11 22.05
C THR A 167 -10.37 16.25 22.45
N ALA A 168 -10.84 17.48 22.30
CA ALA A 168 -10.17 18.69 22.79
C ALA A 168 -11.22 19.70 23.26
N ASP A 169 -10.93 20.43 24.34
CA ASP A 169 -11.93 21.28 24.98
C ASP A 169 -12.45 22.38 24.02
N GLY A 170 -13.77 22.40 23.82
CA GLY A 170 -14.45 23.39 22.96
C GLY A 170 -14.48 23.05 21.46
N LEU A 171 -13.77 22.00 21.05
CA LEU A 171 -13.69 21.57 19.66
C LEU A 171 -14.58 20.35 19.40
N PRO A 172 -15.10 20.18 18.17
CA PRO A 172 -15.62 18.90 17.71
C PRO A 172 -14.56 17.81 17.84
N ASP A 173 -14.99 16.59 18.11
CA ASP A 173 -14.11 15.41 18.18
C ASP A 173 -13.41 15.16 16.84
N GLY A 174 -12.38 14.32 16.86
CA GLY A 174 -11.69 13.92 15.65
C GLY A 174 -11.09 12.53 15.76
N THR A 175 -10.44 12.11 14.68
CA THR A 175 -9.81 10.79 14.59
C THR A 175 -8.38 10.91 14.09
N VAL A 176 -7.55 9.93 14.47
CA VAL A 176 -6.28 9.61 13.81
C VAL A 176 -6.40 8.20 13.27
N GLN A 177 -6.20 8.06 11.96
CA GLN A 177 -6.18 6.77 11.28
C GLN A 177 -4.74 6.27 11.18
N LEU A 178 -4.54 4.99 11.51
CA LEU A 178 -3.28 4.28 11.31
C LEU A 178 -3.55 3.04 10.46
N ASP A 179 -2.85 2.91 9.35
CA ASP A 179 -2.95 1.76 8.45
C ASP A 179 -1.67 0.95 8.51
N PHE A 180 -1.79 -0.34 8.79
CA PHE A 180 -0.67 -1.27 8.89
C PHE A 180 -0.74 -2.27 7.76
N VAL A 181 0.31 -2.34 6.94
CA VAL A 181 0.45 -3.31 5.86
C VAL A 181 1.38 -4.42 6.30
N PHE A 182 0.94 -5.66 6.09
CA PHE A 182 1.70 -6.88 6.38
C PHE A 182 2.18 -7.52 5.08
N ASN A 183 3.21 -8.36 5.18
CA ASN A 183 3.76 -9.13 4.07
C ASN A 183 4.33 -8.29 2.91
N GLU A 184 4.59 -7.01 3.14
CA GLU A 184 5.22 -6.13 2.15
C GLU A 184 6.74 -6.13 2.36
N ASP A 185 7.47 -6.66 1.36
CA ASP A 185 8.92 -6.59 1.32
C ASP A 185 9.36 -5.13 1.12
N LEU A 186 10.46 -4.71 1.76
CA LEU A 186 11.07 -3.40 1.57
C LEU A 186 12.31 -3.53 0.67
N PRO A 187 12.24 -3.12 -0.63
CA PRO A 187 13.39 -3.23 -1.54
C PRO A 187 14.60 -2.38 -1.13
N LEU A 188 14.37 -1.36 -0.31
CA LEU A 188 15.39 -0.51 0.28
C LEU A 188 15.26 -0.52 1.81
N PRO A 189 16.38 -0.43 2.55
CA PRO A 189 16.33 -0.34 3.99
C PRO A 189 15.61 0.94 4.42
N ALA A 190 14.91 0.85 5.55
CA ALA A 190 14.33 2.03 6.20
C ALA A 190 15.44 2.94 6.77
N GLU A 191 15.14 4.23 6.87
CA GLU A 191 16.04 5.25 7.40
C GLU A 191 15.38 5.99 8.58
N PRO A 192 16.12 6.39 9.62
CA PRO A 192 15.55 7.15 10.72
C PRO A 192 15.23 8.59 10.28
N LEU A 193 14.04 9.09 10.64
CA LEU A 193 13.62 10.46 10.40
C LEU A 193 12.84 11.00 11.61
N GLU A 194 13.11 12.25 11.98
CA GLU A 194 12.24 12.97 12.93
C GLU A 194 10.98 13.43 12.19
N VAL A 195 9.85 12.79 12.50
CA VAL A 195 8.57 12.99 11.78
C VAL A 195 7.57 13.83 12.54
N ALA A 196 7.81 14.03 13.82
CA ALA A 196 7.14 14.99 14.70
C ALA A 196 8.16 15.44 15.77
N PRO A 197 7.92 16.56 16.48
CA PRO A 197 8.88 17.07 17.47
C PRO A 197 9.32 16.01 18.49
N GLY A 198 10.58 15.60 18.43
CA GLY A 198 11.17 14.58 19.31
C GLY A 198 10.79 13.13 18.98
N ALA A 199 10.02 12.87 17.93
CA ALA A 199 9.62 11.53 17.49
C ALA A 199 10.44 11.10 16.27
N VAL A 200 11.45 10.25 16.50
CA VAL A 200 12.25 9.62 15.45
C VAL A 200 11.71 8.23 15.17
N LEU A 201 11.35 7.96 13.91
CA LEU A 201 10.86 6.67 13.45
C LEU A 201 11.68 6.19 12.24
N ASN A 202 11.70 4.88 12.03
CA ASN A 202 12.15 4.31 10.76
C ASN A 202 11.12 4.68 9.67
N VAL A 203 11.59 5.22 8.56
CA VAL A 203 10.75 5.61 7.42
C VAL A 203 11.23 4.96 6.14
N ALA A 204 10.31 4.76 5.19
CA ALA A 204 10.68 4.46 3.82
C ALA A 204 11.32 5.71 3.20
N GLY A 205 12.50 5.55 2.60
CA GLY A 205 13.22 6.67 1.97
C GLY A 205 12.48 7.25 0.76
N ARG A 206 12.94 8.42 0.30
CA ARG A 206 12.31 9.16 -0.83
C ARG A 206 12.22 8.33 -2.11
N GLU A 207 13.27 7.58 -2.43
CA GLU A 207 13.33 6.77 -3.65
C GLU A 207 12.28 5.65 -3.62
N LEU A 208 12.15 4.94 -2.50
CA LEU A 208 11.14 3.90 -2.33
C LEU A 208 9.72 4.50 -2.34
N SER A 209 9.53 5.64 -1.68
CA SER A 209 8.26 6.37 -1.70
C SER A 209 7.85 6.76 -3.12
N LEU A 210 8.79 7.22 -3.96
CA LEU A 210 8.53 7.56 -5.35
C LEU A 210 8.15 6.31 -6.16
N ALA A 211 8.89 5.20 -5.99
CA ALA A 211 8.59 3.94 -6.66
C ALA A 211 7.17 3.42 -6.34
N TRP A 212 6.73 3.52 -5.08
CA TRP A 212 5.37 3.16 -4.70
C TRP A 212 4.30 4.08 -5.31
N LYS A 213 4.54 5.39 -5.37
CA LYS A 213 3.59 6.29 -6.03
C LYS A 213 3.43 5.94 -7.51
N LEU A 214 4.51 5.59 -8.20
CA LEU A 214 4.44 5.13 -9.59
C LEU A 214 3.74 3.79 -9.73
N LEU A 215 3.97 2.87 -8.80
CA LEU A 215 3.22 1.63 -8.73
C LEU A 215 1.72 1.92 -8.64
N TRP A 216 1.27 2.75 -7.71
CA TRP A 216 -0.15 3.07 -7.53
C TRP A 216 -0.76 3.77 -8.74
N LEU A 217 -0.05 4.74 -9.32
CA LEU A 217 -0.49 5.42 -10.53
C LEU A 217 -0.64 4.48 -11.74
N ALA A 218 0.20 3.44 -11.84
CA ALA A 218 0.15 2.48 -12.93
C ALA A 218 -0.92 1.40 -12.73
N THR A 219 -1.08 0.91 -11.49
CA THR A 219 -1.86 -0.30 -11.22
C THR A 219 -3.26 -0.05 -10.71
N ASP A 220 -3.49 1.08 -10.04
CA ASP A 220 -4.77 1.32 -9.39
C ASP A 220 -5.83 1.59 -10.45
N ARG A 221 -6.98 0.92 -10.35
CA ARG A 221 -8.11 1.12 -11.27
C ARG A 221 -8.59 2.59 -11.33
N TYR A 222 -8.33 3.35 -10.27
CA TYR A 222 -8.71 4.76 -10.14
C TYR A 222 -7.50 5.59 -9.66
N PRO A 223 -6.54 5.91 -10.55
CA PRO A 223 -5.35 6.68 -10.18
C PRO A 223 -5.73 8.01 -9.52
N GLN A 224 -5.09 8.30 -8.38
CA GLN A 224 -5.45 9.47 -7.57
C GLN A 224 -4.55 10.66 -7.85
N GLY A 225 -5.11 11.87 -7.94
CA GLY A 225 -4.39 13.13 -8.16
C GLY A 225 -3.42 13.46 -7.04
N LYS A 226 -3.72 13.04 -5.80
CA LYS A 226 -2.78 13.15 -4.67
C LYS A 226 -1.50 12.33 -4.91
N ASP A 227 -1.59 11.18 -5.58
CA ASP A 227 -0.44 10.33 -5.84
C ASP A 227 0.41 10.89 -6.97
N LEU A 228 -0.22 11.51 -7.98
CA LEU A 228 0.47 12.27 -9.03
C LEU A 228 1.21 13.48 -8.43
N TYR A 229 0.55 14.25 -7.56
CA TYR A 229 1.17 15.38 -6.89
C TYR A 229 2.38 14.95 -6.04
N ASP A 230 2.18 13.94 -5.18
CA ASP A 230 3.21 13.39 -4.30
C ASP A 230 4.41 12.85 -5.11
N ALA A 231 4.15 12.13 -6.22
CA ALA A 231 5.19 11.63 -7.12
C ALA A 231 5.98 12.77 -7.78
N ALA A 232 5.30 13.78 -8.31
CA ALA A 232 5.94 14.94 -8.93
C ALA A 232 6.80 15.73 -7.93
N LEU A 233 6.37 15.83 -6.67
CA LEU A 233 7.14 16.45 -5.60
C LEU A 233 8.39 15.63 -5.24
N LEU A 234 8.24 14.31 -5.07
CA LEU A 234 9.34 13.40 -4.77
C LEU A 234 10.40 13.39 -5.87
N ALA A 235 9.99 13.31 -7.14
CA ALA A 235 10.88 13.26 -8.30
C ALA A 235 11.77 14.51 -8.47
N ARG A 236 11.37 15.65 -7.87
CA ARG A 236 12.21 16.86 -7.82
C ARG A 236 13.34 16.78 -6.78
N SER A 237 13.21 15.89 -5.81
CA SER A 237 14.09 15.80 -4.63
C SER A 237 14.99 14.56 -4.62
N THR A 238 14.69 13.57 -5.44
CA THR A 238 15.41 12.29 -5.50
C THR A 238 15.39 11.73 -6.92
N GLY A 239 16.47 11.07 -7.32
CA GLY A 239 16.46 10.23 -8.51
C GLY A 239 15.84 8.88 -8.19
N LEU A 240 15.27 8.22 -9.18
CA LEU A 240 14.77 6.85 -9.07
C LEU A 240 15.66 5.92 -9.90
N ARG A 241 16.21 4.89 -9.28
CA ARG A 241 16.86 3.82 -10.03
C ARG A 241 15.80 2.91 -10.63
N TYR A 242 15.99 2.50 -11.88
CA TYR A 242 15.06 1.60 -12.55
C TYR A 242 14.97 0.24 -11.84
N GLN A 243 16.05 -0.16 -11.15
CA GLN A 243 16.07 -1.35 -10.30
C GLN A 243 15.09 -1.25 -9.14
N VAL A 244 15.04 -0.11 -8.45
CA VAL A 244 14.13 0.06 -7.31
C VAL A 244 12.68 0.03 -7.79
N LEU A 245 12.40 0.66 -8.94
CA LEU A 245 11.09 0.59 -9.57
C LEU A 245 10.69 -0.86 -9.89
N ARG A 246 11.58 -1.61 -10.55
CA ARG A 246 11.34 -3.04 -10.84
C ARG A 246 11.08 -3.84 -9.57
N ASP A 247 11.94 -3.69 -8.56
CA ASP A 247 11.87 -4.51 -7.35
C ASP A 247 10.55 -4.23 -6.57
N VAL A 248 10.04 -2.99 -6.59
CA VAL A 248 8.70 -2.63 -6.06
C VAL A 248 7.56 -3.28 -6.87
N PHE A 249 7.65 -3.31 -8.21
CA PHE A 249 6.65 -3.97 -9.05
C PHE A 249 6.68 -5.50 -8.89
N VAL A 250 7.85 -6.10 -8.72
CA VAL A 250 8.01 -7.54 -8.44
C VAL A 250 7.27 -7.95 -7.17
N THR A 251 7.24 -7.07 -6.16
CA THR A 251 6.51 -7.32 -4.90
C THR A 251 5.04 -6.97 -4.99
N GLY A 252 4.66 -6.02 -5.86
CA GLY A 252 3.35 -5.38 -5.82
C GLY A 252 2.38 -5.77 -6.93
N GLU A 253 2.84 -6.19 -8.11
CA GLU A 253 1.94 -6.46 -9.25
C GLU A 253 2.54 -7.42 -10.27
N ALA A 254 2.04 -8.66 -10.28
CA ALA A 254 2.51 -9.69 -11.18
C ALA A 254 2.15 -9.44 -12.65
N HIS A 255 1.08 -8.70 -12.94
CA HIS A 255 0.70 -8.38 -14.31
C HIS A 255 1.82 -7.69 -15.11
N TYR A 256 2.65 -6.88 -14.44
CA TYR A 256 3.76 -6.17 -15.07
C TYR A 256 5.03 -7.03 -15.23
N ALA A 257 5.00 -8.33 -14.92
CA ALA A 257 6.17 -9.20 -15.14
C ALA A 257 6.60 -9.28 -16.61
N GLU A 258 5.64 -9.16 -17.53
CA GLU A 258 5.88 -9.25 -18.97
C GLU A 258 5.85 -7.88 -19.67
N GLU A 259 5.30 -6.86 -19.01
CA GLU A 259 5.14 -5.50 -19.53
C GLU A 259 5.90 -4.51 -18.63
N PRO A 260 7.15 -4.18 -18.95
CA PRO A 260 7.95 -3.28 -18.13
C PRO A 260 7.38 -1.87 -18.10
N VAL A 261 7.43 -1.25 -16.93
CA VAL A 261 7.02 0.16 -16.75
C VAL A 261 7.98 1.06 -17.54
N GLY A 262 7.41 2.01 -18.28
CA GLY A 262 8.14 2.97 -19.10
C GLY A 262 7.53 4.37 -19.05
N PRO A 263 8.00 5.29 -19.91
CA PRO A 263 7.49 6.66 -19.98
C PRO A 263 5.97 6.73 -20.18
N ASP A 264 5.41 5.82 -20.97
CA ASP A 264 3.98 5.77 -21.29
C ASP A 264 3.11 5.17 -20.16
N SER A 265 3.73 4.69 -19.09
CA SER A 265 3.03 4.09 -17.94
C SER A 265 2.55 5.12 -16.92
N VAL A 266 2.97 6.38 -17.03
CA VAL A 266 2.44 7.46 -16.19
C VAL A 266 1.05 7.82 -16.71
N PRO A 267 -0.02 7.73 -15.89
CA PRO A 267 -1.37 7.99 -16.36
C PRO A 267 -1.50 9.44 -16.83
N SER A 268 -2.20 9.63 -17.96
CA SER A 268 -2.48 10.95 -18.52
C SER A 268 -3.62 11.68 -17.81
N GLU A 269 -4.44 10.95 -17.05
CA GLU A 269 -5.59 11.47 -16.30
C GLU A 269 -5.69 10.76 -14.95
N THR A 270 -5.96 11.52 -13.91
CA THR A 270 -6.19 11.08 -12.53
C THR A 270 -7.47 11.73 -11.99
N ASP A 271 -7.84 11.46 -10.75
CA ASP A 271 -8.95 12.16 -10.09
C ASP A 271 -8.59 13.60 -9.63
N TRP A 272 -7.81 14.33 -10.42
CA TRP A 272 -7.24 15.64 -10.09
C TRP A 272 -8.26 16.66 -9.59
N SER A 273 -9.49 16.62 -10.08
CA SER A 273 -10.57 17.50 -9.62
C SER A 273 -10.87 17.34 -8.12
N ASN A 274 -10.79 16.13 -7.59
CA ASN A 274 -10.93 15.87 -6.15
C ASN A 274 -9.74 16.45 -5.38
N PHE A 275 -8.51 16.19 -5.84
CA PHE A 275 -7.31 16.75 -5.23
C PHE A 275 -7.32 18.28 -5.21
N ALA A 276 -7.69 18.91 -6.33
CA ALA A 276 -7.75 20.35 -6.46
C ALA A 276 -8.86 20.99 -5.60
N ALA A 277 -9.98 20.28 -5.39
CA ALA A 277 -11.03 20.71 -4.48
C ALA A 277 -10.59 20.65 -3.01
N GLU A 278 -9.80 19.65 -2.63
CA GLU A 278 -9.32 19.45 -1.26
C GLU A 278 -8.12 20.36 -0.93
N TYR A 279 -7.21 20.59 -1.89
CA TYR A 279 -5.99 21.38 -1.70
C TYR A 279 -5.81 22.47 -2.77
N PRO A 280 -6.74 23.45 -2.87
CA PRO A 280 -6.73 24.46 -3.93
C PRO A 280 -5.46 25.33 -3.96
N GLN A 281 -4.78 25.49 -2.81
CA GLN A 281 -3.52 26.23 -2.69
C GLN A 281 -2.30 25.47 -3.23
N LEU A 282 -2.39 24.14 -3.32
CA LEU A 282 -1.34 23.28 -3.87
C LEU A 282 -1.63 22.90 -5.33
N ALA A 283 -2.89 23.01 -5.72
CA ALA A 283 -3.37 22.68 -7.05
C ALA A 283 -2.81 23.64 -8.10
N GLY A 284 -2.03 23.08 -9.02
CA GLY A 284 -1.77 23.66 -10.35
C GLY A 284 -2.59 22.93 -11.42
N GLU A 285 -2.13 23.04 -12.67
CA GLU A 285 -2.65 22.24 -13.78
C GLU A 285 -2.12 20.80 -13.69
N GLU A 286 -3.01 19.80 -13.78
CA GLU A 286 -2.64 18.38 -13.75
C GLU A 286 -1.55 18.04 -14.77
N SER A 287 -1.72 18.56 -15.99
CA SER A 287 -0.80 18.34 -17.11
C SER A 287 0.61 18.84 -16.83
N ASP A 288 0.76 19.90 -16.02
CA ASP A 288 2.08 20.38 -15.61
C ASP A 288 2.74 19.43 -14.62
N HIS A 289 1.98 18.83 -13.68
CA HIS A 289 2.52 17.85 -12.76
C HIS A 289 2.93 16.56 -13.47
N ALA A 290 2.08 16.04 -14.36
CA ALA A 290 2.39 14.88 -15.19
C ALA A 290 3.61 15.10 -16.07
N ARG A 291 3.72 16.25 -16.75
CA ARG A 291 4.87 16.61 -17.58
C ARG A 291 6.16 16.68 -16.75
N HIS A 292 6.16 17.37 -15.62
CA HIS A 292 7.34 17.45 -14.77
C HIS A 292 7.76 16.08 -14.22
N LEU A 293 6.81 15.22 -13.87
CA LEU A 293 7.10 13.86 -13.44
C LEU A 293 7.76 13.06 -14.57
N ALA A 294 7.21 13.11 -15.79
CA ALA A 294 7.78 12.43 -16.95
C ALA A 294 9.20 12.93 -17.27
N GLU A 295 9.43 14.26 -17.25
CA GLU A 295 10.76 14.87 -17.44
C GLU A 295 11.77 14.39 -16.38
N ALA A 296 11.36 14.32 -15.11
CA ALA A 296 12.21 13.87 -14.01
C ALA A 296 12.51 12.36 -14.07
N LEU A 297 11.59 11.55 -14.62
CA LEU A 297 11.76 10.10 -14.77
C LEU A 297 12.51 9.70 -16.05
N ALA A 298 12.70 10.60 -17.01
CA ALA A 298 13.39 10.30 -18.26
C ALA A 298 14.78 9.64 -18.06
N PRO A 299 15.63 10.08 -17.10
CA PRO A 299 16.89 9.40 -16.80
C PRO A 299 16.70 7.97 -16.30
N THR A 300 15.69 7.72 -15.46
CA THR A 300 15.34 6.39 -14.93
C THR A 300 15.07 5.41 -16.07
N PHE A 301 14.22 5.81 -17.03
CA PHE A 301 13.85 4.95 -18.15
C PHE A 301 14.96 4.78 -19.20
N ALA A 302 15.98 5.64 -19.16
CA ALA A 302 17.17 5.57 -20.00
C ALA A 302 18.30 4.73 -19.39
N GLU A 303 18.19 4.26 -18.14
CA GLU A 303 19.21 3.40 -17.50
C GLU A 303 19.41 2.07 -18.24
N VAL A 304 18.34 1.55 -18.85
CA VAL A 304 18.33 0.32 -19.64
C VAL A 304 17.85 0.65 -21.05
N PRO A 305 18.60 0.28 -22.12
CA PRO A 305 18.17 0.49 -23.49
C PRO A 305 16.79 -0.11 -23.77
N ASP A 306 15.95 0.57 -24.56
CA ASP A 306 14.59 0.10 -24.90
C ASP A 306 14.57 -1.34 -25.41
N ALA A 307 15.58 -1.73 -26.19
CA ALA A 307 15.71 -3.07 -26.75
C ALA A 307 15.94 -4.17 -25.69
N ASP A 308 16.52 -3.82 -24.54
CA ASP A 308 16.88 -4.76 -23.47
C ASP A 308 15.91 -4.67 -22.27
N ARG A 309 15.06 -3.63 -22.21
CA ARG A 309 14.21 -3.29 -21.06
C ARG A 309 13.34 -4.46 -20.59
N ALA A 310 12.64 -5.12 -21.52
CA ALA A 310 11.74 -6.22 -21.18
C ALA A 310 12.48 -7.41 -20.56
N ALA A 311 13.62 -7.80 -21.15
CA ALA A 311 14.43 -8.90 -20.63
C ALA A 311 15.01 -8.57 -19.25
N TRP A 312 15.59 -7.36 -19.11
CA TRP A 312 16.16 -6.91 -17.83
C TRP A 312 15.11 -6.78 -16.71
N TRP A 313 13.91 -6.33 -17.06
CA TRP A 313 12.79 -6.23 -16.12
C TRP A 313 12.33 -7.61 -15.65
N ARG A 314 12.19 -8.54 -16.59
CA ARG A 314 11.77 -9.92 -16.31
C ARG A 314 12.76 -10.66 -15.41
N GLU A 315 14.05 -10.34 -15.45
CA GLU A 315 15.04 -10.91 -14.52
C GLU A 315 14.72 -10.68 -13.04
N GLY A 316 13.96 -9.63 -12.70
CA GLY A 316 13.45 -9.43 -11.33
C GLY A 316 12.54 -10.57 -10.85
N TRP A 317 11.91 -11.29 -11.77
CA TRP A 317 11.08 -12.45 -11.51
C TRP A 317 11.85 -13.77 -11.67
N LEU A 318 12.62 -13.89 -12.76
CA LEU A 318 13.34 -15.14 -13.07
C LEU A 318 14.46 -15.44 -12.07
N GLY A 319 15.17 -14.41 -11.60
CA GLY A 319 16.27 -14.55 -10.64
C GLY A 319 15.83 -15.21 -9.33
N PRO A 320 14.80 -14.68 -8.63
CA PRO A 320 14.24 -15.30 -7.44
C PRO A 320 13.72 -16.73 -7.67
N VAL A 321 13.03 -16.99 -8.78
CA VAL A 321 12.54 -18.35 -9.13
C VAL A 321 13.71 -19.33 -9.24
N ARG A 322 14.78 -18.97 -9.98
CA ARG A 322 15.99 -19.80 -10.09
C ARG A 322 16.63 -20.06 -8.73
N ARG A 323 16.81 -19.01 -7.93
CA ARG A 323 17.46 -19.08 -6.62
C ARG A 323 16.68 -19.96 -5.66
N LEU A 324 15.38 -19.72 -5.51
CA LEU A 324 14.52 -20.49 -4.60
C LEU A 324 14.40 -21.95 -5.04
N HIS A 325 14.32 -22.22 -6.34
CA HIS A 325 14.35 -23.58 -6.85
C HIS A 325 15.66 -24.29 -6.47
N ALA A 326 16.80 -23.63 -6.66
CA ALA A 326 18.10 -24.22 -6.36
C ALA A 326 18.34 -24.44 -4.85
N GLU A 327 17.89 -23.51 -4.01
CA GLU A 327 18.14 -23.51 -2.57
C GLU A 327 17.12 -24.33 -1.77
N GLN A 328 15.85 -24.31 -2.20
CA GLN A 328 14.70 -24.79 -1.42
C GLN A 328 13.76 -25.70 -2.22
N GLY A 329 14.03 -25.91 -3.52
CA GLY A 329 13.27 -26.79 -4.39
C GLY A 329 12.09 -26.13 -5.10
N PHE A 330 11.45 -26.90 -5.98
CA PHE A 330 10.39 -26.43 -6.87
C PHE A 330 9.19 -25.83 -6.14
N ALA A 331 8.73 -26.47 -5.06
CA ALA A 331 7.60 -25.98 -4.28
C ALA A 331 7.83 -24.58 -3.68
N ALA A 332 9.07 -24.26 -3.28
CA ALA A 332 9.41 -22.94 -2.74
C ALA A 332 9.35 -21.84 -3.81
N ALA A 333 9.82 -22.14 -5.03
CA ALA A 333 9.70 -21.21 -6.16
C ALA A 333 8.23 -20.96 -6.54
N GLN A 334 7.40 -22.01 -6.51
CA GLN A 334 5.95 -21.88 -6.76
C GLN A 334 5.23 -21.10 -5.67
N ALA A 335 5.55 -21.34 -4.40
CA ALA A 335 5.00 -20.58 -3.28
C ALA A 335 5.35 -19.10 -3.37
N TRP A 336 6.57 -18.75 -3.82
CA TRP A 336 6.98 -17.37 -4.01
C TRP A 336 6.20 -16.63 -5.10
N LEU A 337 5.92 -17.30 -6.22
CA LEU A 337 5.07 -16.76 -7.30
C LEU A 337 3.62 -16.58 -6.85
N ALA A 338 3.06 -17.59 -6.17
CA ALA A 338 1.69 -17.55 -5.67
C ALA A 338 1.50 -16.46 -4.59
N ALA A 339 2.49 -16.27 -3.69
CA ALA A 339 2.47 -15.22 -2.68
C ALA A 339 2.44 -13.80 -3.28
N ARG A 340 2.91 -13.64 -4.52
CA ARG A 340 2.86 -12.39 -5.31
C ARG A 340 1.65 -12.32 -6.24
N GLN A 341 0.66 -13.18 -6.01
CA GLN A 341 -0.58 -13.24 -6.78
C GLN A 341 -0.37 -13.44 -8.30
N ALA A 342 0.74 -14.06 -8.70
CA ALA A 342 0.97 -14.38 -10.10
C ALA A 342 -0.14 -15.34 -10.60
N PRO A 343 -0.86 -15.01 -11.68
CA PRO A 343 -1.79 -15.96 -12.28
C PRO A 343 -1.06 -17.24 -12.69
N LEU A 344 -1.72 -18.39 -12.61
CA LEU A 344 -1.09 -19.69 -12.87
C LEU A 344 -0.39 -19.75 -14.25
N GLN A 345 -0.97 -19.16 -15.29
CA GLN A 345 -0.37 -19.06 -16.63
C GLN A 345 0.94 -18.28 -16.62
N LEU A 346 0.95 -17.14 -15.95
CA LEU A 346 2.16 -16.32 -15.83
C LEU A 346 3.23 -17.07 -15.03
N ALA A 347 2.84 -17.66 -13.89
CA ALA A 347 3.75 -18.47 -13.08
C ALA A 347 4.35 -19.63 -13.87
N HIS A 348 3.55 -20.28 -14.72
CA HIS A 348 4.03 -21.33 -15.64
C HIS A 348 5.06 -20.79 -16.62
N ARG A 349 4.78 -19.67 -17.31
CA ARG A 349 5.73 -19.06 -18.26
C ARG A 349 7.03 -18.63 -17.58
N LEU A 350 6.95 -17.94 -16.45
CA LEU A 350 8.12 -17.52 -15.67
C LEU A 350 8.94 -18.72 -15.18
N THR A 351 8.29 -19.80 -14.74
CA THR A 351 8.98 -21.02 -14.29
C THR A 351 9.66 -21.74 -15.46
N ALA A 352 8.97 -21.89 -16.58
CA ALA A 352 9.53 -22.51 -17.79
C ALA A 352 10.75 -21.73 -18.29
N GLU A 353 10.65 -20.40 -18.34
CA GLU A 353 11.76 -19.53 -18.76
C GLU A 353 12.92 -19.58 -17.76
N ALA A 354 12.64 -19.49 -16.46
CA ALA A 354 13.65 -19.47 -15.41
C ALA A 354 14.47 -20.77 -15.33
N LEU A 355 13.80 -21.92 -15.47
CA LEU A 355 14.44 -23.23 -15.32
C LEU A 355 14.95 -23.80 -16.65
N GLY A 356 14.37 -23.39 -17.78
CA GLY A 356 14.73 -23.89 -19.11
C GLY A 356 14.74 -25.42 -19.14
N PRO A 357 15.85 -26.08 -19.55
CA PRO A 357 15.95 -27.54 -19.56
C PRO A 357 15.82 -28.24 -18.18
N ALA A 358 15.96 -27.49 -17.08
CA ALA A 358 15.76 -28.03 -15.72
C ALA A 358 14.29 -28.02 -15.28
N ALA A 359 13.37 -27.47 -16.08
CA ALA A 359 11.95 -27.55 -15.81
C ALA A 359 11.46 -29.01 -15.87
N PRO A 360 10.48 -29.40 -15.03
CA PRO A 360 9.80 -30.69 -15.17
C PRO A 360 9.22 -30.88 -16.57
N GLU A 361 9.27 -32.11 -17.10
CA GLU A 361 8.74 -32.46 -18.43
C GLU A 361 7.24 -32.13 -18.57
N HIS A 362 6.49 -32.28 -17.47
CA HIS A 362 5.08 -31.90 -17.34
C HIS A 362 4.94 -30.77 -16.31
N LEU A 363 5.39 -29.57 -16.66
CA LEU A 363 5.51 -28.44 -15.74
C LEU A 363 4.18 -28.09 -15.06
N GLY A 364 3.09 -27.97 -15.82
CA GLY A 364 1.77 -27.66 -15.29
C GLY A 364 1.25 -28.73 -14.32
N ALA A 365 1.49 -30.01 -14.61
CA ALA A 365 1.16 -31.09 -13.67
C ALA A 365 1.97 -30.97 -12.36
N ALA A 366 3.29 -30.74 -12.47
CA ALA A 366 4.15 -30.52 -11.31
C ALA A 366 3.74 -29.27 -10.50
N MET A 367 3.25 -28.22 -11.15
CA MET A 367 2.69 -27.05 -10.49
C MET A 367 1.40 -27.40 -9.73
N LEU A 368 0.47 -28.15 -10.32
CA LEU A 368 -0.77 -28.55 -9.65
C LEU A 368 -0.54 -29.45 -8.41
N ASP A 369 0.59 -30.18 -8.38
CA ASP A 369 1.01 -30.93 -7.19
C ASP A 369 1.54 -30.04 -6.06
N CYS A 370 1.82 -28.76 -6.32
CA CYS A 370 2.29 -27.82 -5.31
C CYS A 370 1.11 -27.25 -4.49
N PRO A 371 1.20 -27.21 -3.14
CA PRO A 371 0.16 -26.63 -2.29
C PRO A 371 -0.20 -25.18 -2.65
N ALA A 372 0.74 -24.43 -3.20
CA ALA A 372 0.55 -23.06 -3.68
C ALA A 372 -0.57 -22.91 -4.73
N TRP A 373 -0.89 -23.99 -5.45
CA TRP A 373 -1.86 -24.01 -6.55
C TRP A 373 -3.04 -24.95 -6.28
N SER A 374 -3.31 -25.29 -5.02
CA SER A 374 -4.33 -26.27 -4.63
C SER A 374 -5.72 -25.94 -5.16
N TRP A 375 -6.09 -24.66 -5.23
CA TRP A 375 -7.36 -24.24 -5.81
C TRP A 375 -7.50 -24.70 -7.27
N TYR A 376 -6.45 -24.54 -8.08
CA TYR A 376 -6.44 -24.99 -9.48
C TYR A 376 -6.43 -26.51 -9.57
N ALA A 377 -5.75 -27.18 -8.64
CA ALA A 377 -5.75 -28.65 -8.55
C ALA A 377 -7.16 -29.19 -8.30
N ASP A 378 -7.92 -28.55 -7.40
CA ASP A 378 -9.31 -28.91 -7.11
C ASP A 378 -10.21 -28.69 -8.33
N GLN A 379 -10.03 -27.59 -9.08
CA GLN A 379 -10.75 -27.34 -10.33
C GLN A 379 -10.44 -28.40 -11.40
N ALA A 380 -9.17 -28.79 -11.52
CA ALA A 380 -8.74 -29.83 -12.45
C ALA A 380 -9.34 -31.20 -12.09
N ALA A 381 -9.31 -31.58 -10.80
CA ALA A 381 -9.91 -32.81 -10.29
C ALA A 381 -11.43 -32.87 -10.50
N GLY A 382 -12.11 -31.70 -10.54
CA GLY A 382 -13.53 -31.57 -10.89
C GLY A 382 -13.86 -31.83 -12.36
N GLY A 383 -12.88 -32.17 -13.20
CA GLY A 383 -13.07 -32.52 -14.62
C GLY A 383 -13.04 -31.33 -15.58
N TRP A 384 -12.65 -30.14 -15.12
CA TRP A 384 -12.55 -28.93 -15.95
C TRP A 384 -11.21 -28.81 -16.69
N LEU A 385 -10.16 -29.51 -16.21
CA LEU A 385 -8.82 -29.54 -16.82
C LEU A 385 -8.25 -30.97 -16.67
N SER A 386 -7.73 -31.59 -17.73
CA SER A 386 -6.99 -32.86 -17.61
C SER A 386 -5.49 -32.59 -17.46
N ALA A 387 -4.76 -33.41 -16.69
CA ALA A 387 -3.32 -33.23 -16.51
C ALA A 387 -2.52 -33.15 -17.83
N GLU A 388 -2.96 -33.86 -18.88
CA GLU A 388 -2.34 -33.80 -20.22
C GLU A 388 -2.71 -32.55 -21.03
N THR A 389 -3.81 -31.85 -20.70
CA THR A 389 -4.25 -30.61 -21.38
C THR A 389 -3.86 -29.34 -20.65
N VAL A 390 -3.46 -29.43 -19.37
CA VAL A 390 -3.05 -28.29 -18.55
C VAL A 390 -1.86 -27.56 -19.17
N ASP A 391 -0.83 -28.27 -19.63
CA ASP A 391 0.34 -27.63 -20.28
C ASP A 391 0.00 -26.95 -21.60
N ALA A 392 -1.00 -27.43 -22.33
CA ALA A 392 -1.46 -26.78 -23.55
C ALA A 392 -2.26 -25.51 -23.20
N TRP A 393 -3.17 -25.61 -22.23
CA TRP A 393 -3.97 -24.49 -21.75
C TRP A 393 -3.14 -23.39 -21.06
N LEU A 394 -2.03 -23.72 -20.39
CA LEU A 394 -1.15 -22.74 -19.75
C LEU A 394 -0.20 -22.03 -20.73
N ARG A 395 -0.08 -22.55 -21.96
CA ARG A 395 0.76 -21.97 -23.03
C ARG A 395 0.01 -20.98 -23.91
N ASP A 396 -1.30 -21.19 -24.08
CA ASP A 396 -2.22 -20.29 -24.78
C ASP A 396 -2.75 -19.19 -23.85
#